data_AF-A0A8T5K2V7-F1
#
_entry.id   AF-A0A8T5K2V7-F1
#
_cell.length_a   1.000
_cell.length_b   1.000
_cell.length_c   1.000
_cell.angle_alpha   90.00
_cell.angle_beta   90.00
_cell.angle_gamma   90.00
#
_symmetry.space_group_name_H-M   'P 1'
#
loop_
_entity.id
_entity.type
_entity.pdbx_description
1 polymer ?
#
loop_
_entity_poly.entity_id
_entity_poly.type
_entity_poly.pdbx_seq_one_letter_code
_entity_poly.pdbx_strand_id
1 'polypeptide(L)' 'MNQKNNTFYRFGERPVIGGEYCAFRDFDSLCGFLKMTGEANLVPIYELIGEVVDDDGGPDGLVVLVKDYMKLSGGNY' A
#
# COMPACT_ATOMS: atom_id res chain seq x y z
N MET A 1 12.97 8.07 20.87
CA MET A 1 12.29 6.88 20.31
C MET A 1 11.93 7.20 18.88
N ASN A 2 12.68 6.69 17.90
CA ASN A 2 12.36 6.88 16.50
C ASN A 2 11.07 6.12 16.21
N GLN A 3 9.97 6.84 15.94
CA GLN A 3 8.80 6.24 15.32
C GLN A 3 9.29 5.55 14.05
N LYS A 4 9.29 4.22 14.05
CA LYS A 4 9.39 3.46 12.82
C LYS A 4 8.15 3.84 12.04
N ASN A 5 8.32 4.71 11.06
CA ASN A 5 7.35 4.90 10.01
C ASN A 5 7.13 3.51 9.42
N ASN A 6 5.96 2.92 9.69
CA ASN A 6 5.63 1.64 9.10
C ASN A 6 5.30 1.92 7.62
N THR A 7 6.03 1.26 6.74
CA THR A 7 5.85 1.36 5.30
C THR A 7 4.81 0.34 4.86
N PHE A 8 3.85 0.78 4.06
CA PHE A 8 2.77 -0.04 3.50
C PHE A 8 2.62 0.24 2.02
N TYR A 9 1.83 -0.56 1.30
CA TYR A 9 1.69 -0.40 -0.14
C TYR A 9 0.22 -0.38 -0.57
N ARG A 10 -0.12 0.47 -1.53
CA ARG A 10 -1.45 0.53 -2.13
C ARG A 10 -1.34 0.59 -3.65
N PHE A 11 -2.28 -0.04 -4.34
CA PHE A 11 -2.51 0.13 -5.76
C PHE A 11 -3.84 0.86 -6.03
N GLY A 12 -3.95 1.51 -7.18
CA GLY A 12 -5.19 2.16 -7.63
C GLY A 12 -5.13 3.68 -7.54
N GLU A 13 -6.14 4.30 -6.92
CA GLU A 13 -6.23 5.76 -6.84
C GLU A 13 -5.14 6.39 -5.97
N ARG A 14 -4.79 7.64 -6.30
CA ARG A 14 -3.78 8.41 -5.59
C ARG A 14 -4.17 8.59 -4.11
N PRO A 15 -3.29 8.24 -3.15
CA PRO A 15 -3.56 8.44 -1.73
C PRO A 15 -3.69 9.93 -1.36
N VAL A 16 -4.51 10.20 -0.35
CA VAL A 16 -4.68 11.52 0.26
C VAL A 16 -4.10 11.47 1.68
N ILE A 17 -3.26 12.45 2.02
CA ILE A 17 -2.72 12.58 3.39
C ILE A 17 -3.88 12.82 4.36
N GLY A 18 -3.88 12.09 5.48
CA GLY A 18 -4.96 12.04 6.45
C GLY A 18 -6.12 11.12 6.05
N GLY A 19 -6.07 10.50 4.87
CA GLY A 19 -7.06 9.52 4.43
C GLY A 19 -6.74 8.12 4.94
N GLU A 20 -7.79 7.34 5.18
CA GLU A 20 -7.70 5.92 5.49
C GLU A 20 -7.76 5.09 4.21
N TYR A 21 -6.84 4.15 4.07
CA TYR A 21 -6.73 3.34 2.87
C TYR A 21 -6.43 1.89 3.18
N CYS A 22 -7.10 0.98 2.46
CA CYS A 22 -6.68 -0.41 2.37
C CYS A 22 -5.29 -0.50 1.74
N ALA A 23 -4.42 -1.29 2.35
CA ALA A 23 -3.03 -1.45 1.97
C ALA A 23 -2.53 -2.88 2.23
N PHE A 24 -1.40 -3.18 1.63
CA PHE A 24 -0.66 -4.42 1.80
C PHE A 24 0.48 -4.16 2.77
N ARG A 25 0.76 -5.17 3.60
CA ARG A 25 1.82 -5.12 4.60
C ARG A 25 3.19 -4.99 3.95
N ASP A 26 3.38 -5.66 2.82
CA ASP A 26 4.61 -5.65 2.05
C ASP A 26 4.34 -5.64 0.55
N PHE A 27 5.40 -5.32 -0.19
CA PHE A 27 5.36 -5.16 -1.63
C PHE A 27 5.13 -6.50 -2.35
N ASP A 28 5.66 -7.60 -1.82
CA ASP A 28 5.53 -8.93 -2.43
C ASP A 28 4.08 -9.42 -2.40
N SER A 29 3.37 -9.18 -1.30
CA SER A 29 1.95 -9.50 -1.15
C SER A 29 1.10 -8.72 -2.14
N LEU A 30 1.39 -7.42 -2.33
CA LEU A 30 0.75 -6.61 -3.36
C LEU A 30 0.99 -7.19 -4.76
N CYS A 31 2.24 -7.52 -5.10
CA CYS A 31 2.56 -8.13 -6.39
C CYS A 31 1.85 -9.47 -6.59
N GLY A 32 1.75 -10.30 -5.55
CA GLY A 32 0.99 -11.56 -5.55
C GLY A 32 -0.48 -11.31 -5.87
N PHE A 33 -1.09 -10.34 -5.19
CA PHE A 33 -2.48 -9.93 -5.44
C PHE A 33 -2.70 -9.46 -6.88
N LEU A 34 -1.85 -8.57 -7.40
CA LEU A 34 -1.95 -8.05 -8.76
C LEU A 34 -1.79 -9.15 -9.83
N LYS A 35 -0.92 -10.14 -9.58
CA LYS A 35 -0.77 -11.31 -10.45
C LYS A 35 -2.02 -12.18 -10.44
N MET A 36 -2.66 -12.35 -9.28
CA MET A 36 -3.90 -13.11 -9.16
C MET A 36 -5.08 -12.43 -9.84
N THR A 37 -5.17 -11.10 -9.75
CA THR A 37 -6.29 -10.33 -10.34
C THR A 37 -6.13 -10.06 -11.82
N GLY A 38 -4.93 -10.22 -12.37
CA GLY A 38 -4.61 -9.92 -13.77
C GLY A 38 -4.46 -8.41 -14.04
N GLU A 39 -4.40 -7.57 -13.01
CA GLU A 39 -4.30 -6.10 -13.12
C GLU A 39 -2.86 -5.57 -13.17
N ALA A 40 -1.88 -6.44 -13.43
CA ALA A 40 -0.45 -6.15 -13.28
C ALA A 40 0.10 -4.95 -14.07
N ASN A 41 -0.62 -4.39 -15.06
CA ASN A 41 0.00 -3.55 -16.09
C ASN A 41 -0.55 -2.12 -16.29
N LEU A 42 -1.46 -1.58 -15.47
CA LEU A 42 -2.02 -0.23 -15.75
C LEU A 42 -2.25 0.69 -14.56
N VAL A 43 -2.12 0.21 -13.33
CA VAL A 43 -2.47 0.99 -12.13
C VAL A 43 -1.21 1.48 -11.40
N PRO A 44 -1.20 2.72 -10.87
CA PRO A 44 -0.07 3.21 -10.11
C PRO A 44 -0.01 2.53 -8.74
N ILE A 45 1.21 2.22 -8.32
CA ILE A 45 1.53 1.71 -6.98
C ILE A 45 2.13 2.84 -6.16
N TYR A 46 1.70 2.91 -4.90
CA TYR A 46 2.15 3.89 -3.92
C TYR A 46 2.71 3.18 -2.70
N GLU A 47 3.88 3.63 -2.27
CA GLU A 47 4.40 3.40 -0.93
C GLU A 47 3.75 4.41 0.01
N LEU A 48 3.13 3.92 1.08
CA LEU A 48 2.47 4.70 2.10
C LEU A 48 3.30 4.68 3.38
N ILE A 49 3.44 5.85 3.99
CA ILE A 49 3.97 6.01 5.33
C ILE A 49 2.81 6.47 6.21
N GLY A 50 2.51 5.70 7.27
CA GLY A 50 1.33 5.99 8.07
C GLY A 50 1.22 5.17 9.35
N GLU A 51 0.05 5.26 9.96
CA GLU A 51 -0.33 4.46 11.12
C GLU A 51 -1.37 3.43 10.74
N VAL A 52 -1.22 2.21 11.23
CA VAL A 52 -2.25 1.17 11.07
C VAL A 52 -3.41 1.49 12.00
N VAL A 53 -4.61 1.60 11.44
CA VAL A 53 -5.85 1.81 12.19
C VAL A 53 -6.68 0.53 12.28
N ASP A 54 -6.53 -0.38 11.31
CA ASP A 54 -7.11 -1.73 11.35
C ASP A 54 -6.13 -2.74 10.71
N ASP A 55 -6.11 -3.95 11.24
CA ASP A 55 -5.22 -5.05 10.83
C ASP A 55 -5.93 -6.39 11.03
N ASP A 56 -6.32 -7.04 9.94
CA ASP A 56 -6.94 -8.37 9.96
C ASP A 56 -5.95 -9.51 10.27
N GLY A 57 -4.66 -9.18 10.44
CA GLY A 57 -3.55 -10.11 10.64
C GLY A 57 -3.00 -10.71 9.35
N GLY A 58 -3.63 -10.40 8.23
CA GLY A 58 -3.26 -10.84 6.89
C GLY A 58 -2.25 -9.92 6.21
N PRO A 59 -1.84 -10.30 4.99
CA PRO A 59 -0.92 -9.52 4.16
C PRO A 59 -1.59 -8.36 3.40
N ASP A 60 -2.91 -8.39 3.18
CA ASP A 60 -3.66 -7.50 2.29
C ASP A 60 -4.87 -6.78 2.93
N GLY A 61 -5.17 -7.04 4.20
CA GLY A 61 -6.29 -6.45 4.95
C GLY A 61 -5.88 -5.38 5.97
N LEU A 62 -4.87 -4.56 5.65
CA LEU A 62 -4.50 -3.42 6.48
C LEU A 62 -5.31 -2.18 6.11
N VAL A 63 -5.72 -1.40 7.11
CA VAL A 63 -6.18 -0.04 6.93
C VAL A 63 -5.17 0.91 7.53
N VAL A 64 -4.69 1.86 6.73
CA VAL A 64 -3.62 2.78 7.09
C VAL A 64 -4.13 4.22 6.99
N LEU A 65 -3.94 4.99 8.07
CA LEU A 65 -4.05 6.44 8.06
C LEU A 65 -2.77 7.03 7.47
N VAL A 66 -2.85 7.57 6.25
CA VAL A 66 -1.69 8.02 5.47
C VAL A 66 -1.14 9.33 6.01
N LYS A 67 0.16 9.36 6.34
CA LYS A 67 0.89 10.57 6.73
C LYS A 67 1.74 11.13 5.59
N ASP A 68 2.30 10.26 4.76
CA ASP A 68 3.05 10.60 3.56
C ASP A 68 2.97 9.44 2.55
N TYR A 69 3.28 9.70 1.27
CA TYR A 69 3.35 8.64 0.27
C TYR A 69 4.26 9.00 -0.90
N MET A 70 4.83 7.96 -1.52
CA MET A 70 5.61 8.06 -2.75
C MET A 70 5.01 7.17 -3.84
N LYS A 71 4.89 7.70 -5.05
CA LYS A 71 4.52 6.88 -6.21
C LYS A 71 5.74 6.09 -6.67
N LEU A 72 5.64 4.76 -6.72
CA LEU A 72 6.75 3.90 -7.12
C LEU A 72 6.92 3.77 -8.65
N SER A 73 5.97 4.29 -9.43
CA SER A 73 5.82 4.10 -10.88
C SER A 73 5.56 2.63 -11.23
N GLY A 74 4.56 2.37 -12.08
CA GLY A 74 4.31 1.01 -12.59
C GLY A 74 5.47 0.62 -13.52
N GLY A 75 6.49 -0.05 -12.97
CA GLY A 75 7.56 -0.66 -13.74
C GLY A 75 7.08 -1.98 -14.32
N ASN A 76 7.50 -2.29 -15.56
CA ASN A 76 7.21 -3.57 -16.22
C ASN A 76 7.69 -4.72 -15.33
N TYR A 77 6.76 -5.48 -14.74
CA TYR A 77 7.01 -6.73 -14.01
C TYR A 77 6.85 -7.93 -14.94
#